data_AF-B4IHX6-F1
#
_entry.id   AF-B4IHX6-F1
#
_cell.length_a   1.000
_cell.length_b   1.000
_cell.length_c   1.000
_cell.angle_alpha   90.00
_cell.angle_beta   90.00
_cell.angle_gamma   90.00
#
_symmetry.space_group_name_H-M   'P 1'
#
loop_
_entity.id
_entity.type
_entity.pdbx_description
1 polymer ?
#
loop_
_entity_poly.entity_id
_entity_poly.type
_entity_poly.pdbx_seq_one_letter_code
_entity_poly.pdbx_strand_id
1 'polypeptide(L)'
;MQIKELLLAPKGSLEIHEEAWNAYPYCRTIITNPKFMKDAFKIIIDTLHVGDAGDSENVHELTPDKLKVREVVHIDIANDPVLPAGLQAR
;
A
#
# COMPACT_ATOMS: atom_id res chain seq x y z
N MET A 1 -22.48 8.52 -16.47
CA MET A 1 -22.55 8.48 -15.00
C MET A 1 -21.51 9.47 -14.48
N GLN A 2 -21.91 10.70 -14.18
CA GLN A 2 -20.99 11.71 -13.64
C GLN A 2 -20.66 11.32 -12.21
N ILE A 3 -19.37 11.10 -11.93
CA ILE A 3 -18.83 11.02 -10.59
C ILE A 3 -19.26 12.32 -9.90
N LYS A 4 -20.10 12.22 -8.86
CA LYS A 4 -20.42 13.36 -8.00
C LYS A 4 -19.09 13.86 -7.45
N GLU A 5 -18.61 14.98 -7.98
CA GLU A 5 -17.52 15.72 -7.34
C GLU A 5 -18.01 16.02 -5.92
N LEU A 6 -17.29 15.48 -4.91
CA LEU A 6 -17.49 15.87 -3.53
C LEU A 6 -17.28 17.39 -3.50
N LEU A 7 -18.31 18.19 -3.16
CA LEU A 7 -18.34 19.65 -3.36
C LEU A 7 -17.15 20.44 -2.78
N LEU A 8 -16.32 19.77 -1.98
CA LEU A 8 -15.18 20.32 -1.26
C LEU A 8 -13.82 19.97 -1.90
N ALA A 9 -13.76 19.04 -2.85
CA ALA A 9 -12.51 18.51 -3.40
C ALA A 9 -12.16 19.18 -4.74
N PRO A 10 -10.90 19.62 -4.94
CA PRO A 10 -10.46 20.14 -6.24
C PRO A 10 -10.63 19.12 -7.36
N LYS A 11 -10.94 19.60 -8.56
CA LYS A 11 -11.14 18.72 -9.73
C LYS A 11 -9.93 17.82 -9.98
N GLY A 12 -10.16 16.52 -10.13
CA GLY A 12 -9.12 15.52 -10.39
C GLY A 12 -8.31 15.08 -9.16
N SER A 13 -8.58 15.64 -7.97
CA SER A 13 -7.89 15.24 -6.74
C SER A 13 -8.26 13.85 -6.24
N LEU A 14 -9.44 13.35 -6.60
CA LEU A 14 -9.97 12.07 -6.13
C LEU A 14 -9.72 10.90 -7.11
N GLU A 15 -8.93 11.12 -8.15
CA GLU A 15 -8.56 10.08 -9.11
C GLU A 15 -7.18 9.52 -8.79
N ILE A 16 -7.09 8.21 -8.56
CA ILE A 16 -5.82 7.54 -8.28
C ILE A 16 -5.54 6.55 -9.41
N HIS A 17 -4.29 6.49 -9.85
CA HIS A 17 -3.82 5.54 -10.85
C HIS A 17 -2.99 4.48 -10.14
N GLU A 18 -3.32 3.21 -10.37
CA GLU A 18 -2.58 2.06 -9.86
C GLU A 18 -1.97 1.30 -11.03
N GLU A 19 -0.65 1.10 -10.99
CA GLU A 19 0.09 0.26 -11.93
C GLU A 19 0.77 -0.86 -11.13
N ALA A 20 0.55 -2.11 -11.53
CA ALA A 20 1.06 -3.28 -10.81
C ALA A 20 1.82 -4.23 -11.74
N TRP A 21 3.00 -4.65 -11.29
CA TRP A 21 3.84 -5.68 -11.90
C TRP A 21 3.87 -6.89 -10.97
N ASN A 22 3.09 -7.91 -11.32
CA ASN A 22 3.03 -9.16 -10.57
C ASN A 22 4.01 -10.16 -11.19
N ALA A 23 5.15 -10.35 -10.53
CA ALA A 23 6.22 -11.27 -10.93
C ALA A 23 6.52 -12.22 -9.75
N TYR A 24 5.50 -12.95 -9.29
CA TYR A 24 5.57 -13.83 -8.12
C TYR A 24 6.89 -14.61 -8.05
N PRO A 25 7.59 -14.60 -6.88
CA PRO A 25 7.11 -14.18 -5.56
C PRO A 25 7.18 -12.68 -5.26
N TYR A 26 7.75 -11.88 -6.17
CA TYR A 26 7.90 -10.44 -6.00
C TYR A 26 6.82 -9.67 -6.78
N CYS A 27 6.19 -8.71 -6.12
CA CYS A 27 5.23 -7.81 -6.74
C CYS A 27 5.61 -6.37 -6.43
N ARG A 28 5.42 -5.48 -7.42
CA ARG A 28 5.53 -4.04 -7.22
C ARG A 28 4.26 -3.37 -7.69
N THR A 29 3.68 -2.54 -6.84
CA THR A 29 2.53 -1.69 -7.17
C THR A 29 2.91 -0.23 -6.93
N ILE A 30 2.61 0.62 -7.91
CA ILE A 30 2.83 2.06 -7.85
C ILE A 30 1.48 2.76 -7.95
N ILE A 31 1.18 3.59 -6.95
CA ILE A 31 -0.07 4.34 -6.83
C ILE A 31 0.26 5.83 -6.92
N THR A 32 -0.38 6.56 -7.84
CA THR A 32 -0.14 7.99 -8.11
C THR A 32 -1.43 8.78 -8.30
N ASN A 33 -1.34 10.12 -8.25
CA ASN A 33 -2.45 11.02 -8.57
C ASN A 33 -1.99 12.01 -9.67
N PRO A 34 -1.95 11.59 -10.93
CA PRO A 34 -1.30 12.35 -12.00
C PRO A 34 -2.03 13.66 -12.36
N LYS A 35 -3.34 13.74 -12.09
CA LYS A 35 -4.16 14.89 -12.49
C LYS A 35 -4.07 16.10 -11.56
N PHE A 36 -3.75 15.89 -10.28
CA PHE A 36 -3.74 16.96 -9.29
C PHE A 36 -2.38 17.09 -8.59
N MET A 37 -1.92 16.06 -7.88
CA MET A 37 -0.65 16.08 -7.13
C MET A 37 0.59 15.79 -7.99
N LYS A 38 0.44 15.14 -9.14
CA LYS A 38 1.54 14.81 -10.07
C LYS A 38 2.66 14.08 -9.31
N ASP A 39 3.89 14.60 -9.40
CA ASP A 39 5.09 14.01 -8.78
C ASP A 39 5.15 14.19 -7.25
N ALA A 40 4.28 15.04 -6.67
CA ALA A 40 4.25 15.27 -5.23
C ALA A 40 3.61 14.13 -4.43
N PHE A 41 2.95 13.18 -5.10
CA PHE A 41 2.30 12.04 -4.44
C PHE A 41 2.64 10.73 -5.13
N LYS A 42 3.19 9.80 -4.36
CA LYS A 42 3.47 8.43 -4.79
C LYS A 42 3.44 7.49 -3.60
N ILE A 43 2.70 6.39 -3.73
CA ILE A 43 2.79 5.25 -2.81
C ILE A 43 3.38 4.09 -3.62
N ILE A 44 4.41 3.46 -3.07
CA ILE A 44 5.06 2.29 -3.65
C ILE A 44 4.88 1.14 -2.68
N ILE A 45 4.31 0.04 -3.16
CA ILE A 45 4.14 -1.18 -2.41
C ILE A 45 5.02 -2.23 -3.07
N ASP A 46 6.05 -2.65 -2.35
CA ASP A 46 6.90 -3.77 -2.71
C ASP A 46 6.52 -4.95 -1.82
N THR A 47 6.16 -6.07 -2.43
CA THR A 47 5.77 -7.29 -1.72
C THR A 47 6.69 -8.43 -2.14
N LEU A 48 7.19 -9.19 -1.16
CA LEU A 48 7.89 -10.44 -1.40
C LEU A 48 7.23 -11.55 -0.58
N HIS A 49 6.86 -12.65 -1.24
CA HIS A 49 6.34 -13.83 -0.57
C HIS A 49 7.50 -14.74 -0.18
N VAL A 50 7.74 -14.87 1.12
CA VAL A 50 8.79 -15.72 1.69
C VAL A 50 8.13 -16.91 2.38
N GLY A 51 8.72 -18.10 2.23
CA GLY A 51 8.23 -19.33 2.85
C GLY A 51 8.67 -19.49 4.31
N ASP A 52 8.50 -18.45 5.13
CA ASP A 52 8.82 -18.43 6.56
C ASP A 52 7.65 -17.89 7.39
N ALA A 53 7.87 -17.68 8.69
CA ALA A 53 6.87 -17.10 9.60
C ALA A 53 6.99 -15.57 9.74
N GLY A 54 7.67 -14.89 8.81
CA GLY A 54 8.01 -13.47 8.92
C GLY A 54 9.29 -13.18 9.69
N ASP A 55 10.15 -14.18 9.89
CA ASP A 55 11.39 -14.07 10.68
C ASP A 55 12.56 -13.46 9.88
N SER A 56 12.50 -13.49 8.54
CA SER A 56 13.57 -12.95 7.71
C SER A 56 13.68 -11.43 7.82
N GLU A 57 14.84 -10.94 8.24
CA GLU A 57 15.12 -9.50 8.31
C GLU A 57 15.51 -8.93 6.94
N ASN A 58 15.10 -7.68 6.69
CA ASN A 58 15.50 -6.88 5.52
C ASN A 58 15.40 -7.60 4.16
N VAL A 59 14.33 -8.37 3.92
CA VAL A 59 14.12 -9.15 2.69
C VAL A 59 14.10 -8.34 1.38
N HIS A 60 13.91 -7.02 1.47
CA HIS A 60 13.99 -6.09 0.34
C HIS A 60 15.37 -5.46 0.15
N GLU A 61 16.36 -5.90 0.92
CA GLU A 61 17.75 -5.45 0.84
C GLU A 61 17.88 -3.92 0.90
N LEU A 62 17.13 -3.30 1.82
CA LEU A 62 17.18 -1.85 2.01
C LEU A 62 18.59 -1.42 2.42
N THR A 63 19.00 -0.26 1.94
CA THR A 63 20.24 0.38 2.39
C THR A 63 20.17 0.69 3.89
N PRO A 64 21.32 0.78 4.59
CA PRO A 64 21.35 1.07 6.02
C PRO A 64 20.54 2.31 6.43
N ASP A 65 20.59 3.37 5.61
CA ASP A 65 19.87 4.62 5.88
C ASP A 65 18.34 4.44 5.82
N LYS A 66 17.84 3.67 4.86
CA LYS A 66 16.40 3.37 4.73
C LYS A 66 15.94 2.39 5.79
N LEU A 67 16.76 1.37 6.08
CA LEU A 67 16.47 0.38 7.10
C LEU A 67 16.35 1.00 8.49
N LYS A 68 17.19 2.00 8.80
CA LYS A 68 17.19 2.71 10.08
C LYS A 68 15.88 3.47 10.36
N VAL A 69 15.23 4.01 9.33
CA VAL A 69 13.98 4.78 9.47
C VAL A 69 12.72 3.93 9.24
N ARG A 70 12.89 2.64 8.96
CA ARG A 70 11.77 1.72 8.70
C ARG A 70 11.06 1.36 10.01
N GLU A 71 9.74 1.34 9.94
CA GLU A 71 8.87 0.71 10.95
C GLU A 71 8.46 -0.69 10.48
N VAL A 72 8.47 -1.66 11.39
CA VAL A 72 7.98 -3.02 11.14
C VAL A 72 6.69 -3.21 11.92
N VAL A 73 5.60 -3.46 11.21
CA VAL A 73 4.28 -3.75 11.78
C VAL A 73 3.92 -5.18 11.43
N HIS A 74 3.70 -6.01 12.46
CA HIS A 74 3.19 -7.37 12.30
C HIS A 74 1.66 -7.32 12.31
N ILE A 75 1.03 -8.01 11.36
CA ILE A 75 -0.42 -8.10 11.27
C ILE A 75 -0.84 -9.52 11.69
N ASP A 76 -1.55 -9.62 12.80
CA ASP A 76 -2.13 -10.87 13.30
C ASP A 76 -3.59 -10.98 12.85
N ILE A 77 -3.83 -11.82 11.83
CA ILE A 77 -5.15 -12.04 11.24
C ILE A 77 -6.19 -12.61 12.23
N ALA A 78 -5.77 -13.19 13.35
CA ALA A 78 -6.66 -13.79 14.34
C ALA A 78 -7.02 -12.82 15.46
N ASN A 79 -6.09 -11.96 15.88
CA ASN A 79 -6.22 -11.17 17.10
C ASN A 79 -6.25 -9.66 16.88
N ASP A 80 -5.79 -9.15 15.74
CA ASP A 80 -5.77 -7.71 15.51
C ASP A 80 -7.19 -7.13 15.49
N PRO A 81 -7.40 -5.95 16.10
CA PRO A 81 -8.71 -5.33 16.15
C PRO A 81 -9.16 -4.94 14.73
N VAL A 82 -10.34 -5.41 14.35
CA VAL A 82 -10.99 -5.04 13.09
C VAL A 82 -12.13 -4.06 13.33
N LEU A 83 -12.35 -3.15 12.38
CA LEU A 83 -13.54 -2.30 12.41
C LEU A 83 -14.80 -3.17 12.29
N PRO A 84 -15.90 -2.85 13.00
CA PRO A 84 -17.14 -3.63 12.93
C PRO A 84 -17.68 -3.82 11.51
N ALA A 85 -17.52 -2.81 10.64
CA ALA A 85 -17.93 -2.88 9.24
C ALA A 85 -17.07 -3.84 8.39
N GLY A 86 -15.85 -4.15 8.83
CA GLY A 86 -14.95 -5.10 8.17
C GLY A 86 -15.08 -6.54 8.68
N LEU A 87 -15.73 -6.76 9.82
CA LEU A 87 -15.91 -8.10 10.38
C LEU A 87 -17.06 -8.83 9.66
N GLN A 88 -16.75 -9.98 9.07
CA GLN A 88 -17.74 -10.89 8.50
C GLN A 88 -17.70 -12.21 9.25
N ALA A 89 -18.59 -12.38 10.23
CA ALA A 89 -18.84 -13.68 10.83
C ALA A 89 -19.58 -14.55 9.81
N ARG A 90 -18.96 -15.67 9.41
CA ARG A 90 -19.61 -16.68 8.56
C ARG A 90 -20.59 -17.52 9.35
#